data_AF-A0A7C9ELY9-F1
#
_entry.id   AF-A0A7C9ELY9-F1
#
_cell.length_a   1.000
_cell.length_b   1.000
_cell.length_c   1.000
_cell.angle_alpha   90.00
_cell.angle_beta   90.00
_cell.angle_gamma   90.00
#
_symmetry.space_group_name_H-M   'P 1'
#
loop_
_entity.id
_entity.type
_entity.pdbx_description
1 polymer ?
#
loop_
_entity_poly.entity_id
_entity_poly.type
_entity_poly.pdbx_seq_one_letter_code
_entity_poly.pdbx_strand_id
1 'polypeptide(L)'
;KEFQHLDSAQATLTCGYSICWDKCGLHEVILGTTGRKQGTSSKGALYPSTESSLCKKRILDCFLSLGHNSLAEWKTCAVFYRELKENSREYHQMSKILKGSPPFSNWLL
;
A
#
# COMPACT_ATOMS: atom_id res chain seq x y z
N LYS A 1 0.30 18.62 24.35
CA LYS A 1 -1.03 19.01 23.81
C LYS A 1 -1.60 17.75 23.16
N GLU A 2 -2.26 16.92 23.95
CA GLU A 2 -2.86 15.67 23.46
C GLU A 2 -4.20 15.97 22.78
N PHE A 3 -4.58 15.10 21.85
CA PHE A 3 -5.77 15.25 21.03
C PHE A 3 -7.01 15.12 21.91
N GLN A 4 -7.72 16.23 22.14
CA GLN A 4 -8.96 16.23 22.93
C GLN A 4 -10.11 15.78 22.02
N HIS A 5 -10.74 14.67 22.40
CA HIS A 5 -11.97 14.20 21.77
C HIS A 5 -13.13 15.07 22.28
N LEU A 6 -13.81 15.78 21.37
CA LEU A 6 -15.00 16.58 21.69
C LEU A 6 -16.21 15.65 21.87
N ASP A 7 -16.95 15.83 22.97
CA ASP A 7 -18.14 15.06 23.37
C ASP A 7 -19.34 15.18 22.40
N SER A 8 -19.21 15.92 21.30
CA SER A 8 -20.18 15.97 20.20
C SER A 8 -19.98 14.83 19.19
N ALA A 9 -19.35 13.72 19.56
CA ALA A 9 -19.15 12.53 18.72
C ALA A 9 -20.46 11.74 18.51
N GLN A 10 -21.53 12.43 18.15
CA GLN A 10 -22.76 11.88 17.60
C GLN A 10 -22.39 11.21 16.27
N ALA A 11 -22.25 9.88 16.28
CA ALA A 11 -21.84 9.04 15.14
C ALA A 11 -20.72 9.69 14.31
N THR A 12 -19.46 9.62 14.78
CA THR A 12 -18.31 10.11 14.02
C THR A 12 -18.29 9.46 12.64
N LEU A 13 -18.87 10.14 11.64
CA LEU A 13 -18.81 9.78 10.24
C LEU A 13 -17.33 9.83 9.87
N THR A 14 -16.69 8.66 9.90
CA THR A 14 -15.32 8.54 9.40
C THR A 14 -15.35 8.93 7.93
N CYS A 15 -14.39 9.75 7.51
CA CYS A 15 -14.29 10.12 6.12
C CYS A 15 -14.03 8.85 5.29
N GLY A 16 -14.83 8.65 4.23
CA GLY A 16 -14.71 7.49 3.34
C GLY A 16 -13.50 7.54 2.39
N TYR A 17 -12.47 8.31 2.74
CA TYR A 17 -11.29 8.54 1.93
C TYR A 17 -10.04 8.71 2.80
N SER A 18 -8.87 8.51 2.20
CA SER A 18 -7.56 8.85 2.76
C SER A 18 -6.84 9.83 1.84
N ILE A 19 -5.96 10.64 2.42
CA ILE A 19 -5.13 11.60 1.68
C ILE A 19 -3.67 11.26 1.96
N CYS A 20 -2.85 11.18 0.92
CA CYS A 20 -1.40 11.05 1.06
C CYS A 20 -0.67 12.12 0.25
N TRP A 21 0.50 12.50 0.76
CA TRP A 21 1.37 13.52 0.18
C TRP A 21 2.70 12.90 -0.23
N ASP A 22 3.29 13.43 -1.30
CA ASP A 22 4.68 13.16 -1.65
C ASP A 22 5.64 14.25 -1.17
N LYS A 23 6.94 14.01 -1.37
CA LYS A 23 8.01 14.95 -0.99
C LYS A 23 7.96 16.29 -1.75
N CYS A 24 7.24 16.35 -2.87
CA CYS A 24 7.07 17.56 -3.68
C CYS A 24 5.83 18.37 -3.23
N GLY A 25 5.09 17.88 -2.23
CA GLY A 25 3.87 18.53 -1.73
C GLY A 25 2.62 18.23 -2.56
N LEU A 26 2.69 17.34 -3.56
CA LEU A 26 1.52 16.88 -4.30
C LEU A 26 0.75 15.88 -3.45
N HIS A 27 -0.58 15.93 -3.52
CA HIS A 27 -1.44 15.01 -2.78
C HIS A 27 -2.36 14.21 -3.71
N GLU A 28 -2.71 13.01 -3.27
CA GLU A 28 -3.77 12.20 -3.90
C GLU A 28 -4.83 11.83 -2.85
N VAL A 29 -6.09 11.86 -3.27
CA VAL A 29 -7.25 11.46 -2.45
C VAL A 29 -7.70 10.07 -2.90
N ILE A 30 -7.70 9.11 -1.99
CA ILE A 30 -8.03 7.69 -2.25
C ILE A 30 -9.32 7.32 -1.53
N LEU A 31 -10.28 6.74 -2.24
CA LEU A 31 -11.53 6.26 -1.64
C LEU A 31 -11.26 5.00 -0.82
N GLY A 32 -11.65 5.00 0.46
CA GLY A 32 -11.38 3.89 1.38
C GLY A 32 -12.07 2.58 0.99
N THR A 33 -13.19 2.65 0.27
CA THR A 33 -13.95 1.47 -0.18
C THR A 33 -13.32 0.78 -1.38
N THR A 34 -12.61 1.50 -2.25
CA THR A 34 -12.04 0.95 -3.49
C THR A 34 -10.52 0.92 -3.51
N GLY A 35 -9.86 1.69 -2.64
CA GLY A 35 -8.41 1.90 -2.67
C GLY A 35 -7.93 2.64 -3.93
N ARG A 36 -8.82 3.36 -4.62
CA ARG A 36 -8.54 4.10 -5.88
C ARG A 36 -8.74 5.60 -5.72
N LYS A 37 -8.11 6.39 -6.59
CA LYS A 37 -8.23 7.85 -6.60
C LYS A 37 -9.68 8.32 -6.76
N GLN A 38 -10.04 9.43 -6.12
CA GLN A 38 -11.35 10.07 -6.25
C GLN A 38 -11.65 10.44 -7.72
N GLY A 39 -12.93 10.34 -8.13
CA GLY A 39 -13.36 10.57 -9.53
C GLY A 39 -13.65 9.28 -10.31
N THR A 40 -13.62 8.12 -9.65
CA THR A 40 -13.99 6.85 -10.26
C THR A 40 -15.51 6.70 -10.40
N SER A 41 -16.02 6.70 -11.63
CA SER A 41 -17.24 5.96 -11.98
C SER A 41 -17.08 4.47 -11.57
N SER A 42 -18.15 3.67 -11.55
CA SER A 42 -18.06 2.22 -11.29
C SER A 42 -17.07 1.49 -12.22
N LYS A 43 -16.80 2.02 -13.42
CA LYS A 43 -15.75 1.53 -14.35
C LYS A 43 -14.36 2.15 -14.10
N GLY A 44 -14.29 3.25 -13.37
CA GLY A 44 -13.09 4.03 -13.06
C GLY A 44 -12.02 3.25 -12.29
N ALA A 45 -12.44 2.31 -11.43
CA ALA A 45 -11.53 1.51 -10.60
C ALA A 45 -10.61 0.57 -11.41
N LEU A 46 -10.92 0.34 -12.70
CA LEU A 46 -10.13 -0.51 -13.59
C LEU A 46 -9.06 0.25 -14.37
N TYR A 47 -9.10 1.59 -14.39
CA TYR A 47 -8.16 2.38 -15.17
C TYR A 47 -6.81 2.55 -14.46
N PRO A 48 -5.67 2.39 -15.15
CA PRO A 48 -4.34 2.61 -14.56
C PRO A 48 -4.13 4.01 -13.99
N SER A 49 -4.84 5.02 -14.52
CA SER A 49 -4.78 6.41 -14.05
C SER A 49 -5.38 6.61 -12.65
N THR A 50 -6.23 5.68 -12.19
CA THR A 50 -6.88 5.75 -10.86
C THR A 50 -6.15 4.94 -9.80
N GLU A 51 -5.03 4.30 -10.15
CA GLU A 51 -4.13 3.65 -9.20
C GLU A 51 -3.52 4.68 -8.24
N SER A 52 -3.54 4.37 -6.93
CA SER A 52 -2.74 5.10 -5.95
C SER A 52 -1.25 4.91 -6.23
N SER A 53 -0.47 5.96 -6.03
CA SER A 53 1.00 5.91 -6.03
C SER A 53 1.56 4.89 -5.01
N LEU A 54 0.80 4.58 -3.96
CA LEU A 54 1.16 3.65 -2.89
C LEU A 54 0.63 2.23 -3.11
N CYS A 55 -0.04 1.94 -4.24
CA CYS A 55 -0.50 0.58 -4.49
C CYS A 55 0.68 -0.37 -4.78
N LYS A 56 0.48 -1.68 -4.53
CA LYS A 56 1.52 -2.72 -4.67
C LYS A 56 2.27 -2.65 -6.01
N LYS A 57 1.54 -2.40 -7.10
CA LYS A 57 2.09 -2.30 -8.46
C LYS A 57 3.02 -1.11 -8.63
N ARG A 58 2.61 0.09 -8.20
CA ARG A 58 3.43 1.31 -8.34
C ARG A 58 4.68 1.26 -7.44
N ILE A 59 4.55 0.73 -6.23
CA ILE A 59 5.71 0.49 -5.35
C ILE A 59 6.67 -0.52 -5.98
N LEU A 60 6.14 -1.59 -6.60
CA LEU A 60 6.95 -2.55 -7.33
C LEU A 60 7.72 -1.85 -8.44
N ASP A 61 7.05 -1.11 -9.33
CA ASP A 61 7.69 -0.39 -10.43
C ASP A 61 8.83 0.53 -9.94
N CYS A 62 8.60 1.28 -8.85
CA CYS A 62 9.63 2.10 -8.21
C CYS A 62 10.79 1.25 -7.67
N PHE A 63 10.51 0.13 -7.00
CA PHE A 63 11.54 -0.79 -6.50
C PHE A 63 12.38 -1.37 -7.65
N LEU A 64 11.75 -1.77 -8.75
CA LEU A 64 12.45 -2.26 -9.94
C LEU A 64 13.35 -1.17 -10.55
N SER A 65 12.93 0.10 -10.55
CA SER A 65 13.75 1.20 -11.06
C SER A 65 15.00 1.52 -10.23
N LEU A 66 15.05 1.07 -8.97
CA LEU A 66 16.21 1.23 -8.10
C LEU A 66 17.25 0.12 -8.30
N GLY A 67 16.85 -1.03 -8.84
CA GLY A 67 17.77 -2.10 -9.17
C GLY A 67 18.66 -1.69 -10.36
N HIS A 68 19.98 -1.88 -10.24
CA HIS A 68 20.95 -1.58 -11.31
C HIS A 68 20.83 -2.48 -12.56
N ASN A 69 19.91 -3.44 -12.57
CA ASN A 69 19.62 -4.26 -13.75
C ASN A 69 18.59 -3.56 -14.63
N SER A 70 18.78 -3.63 -15.95
CA SER A 70 17.88 -2.96 -16.88
C SER A 70 16.44 -3.46 -16.64
N LEU A 71 15.48 -2.53 -16.58
CA LEU A 71 14.05 -2.83 -16.52
C LEU A 71 13.62 -3.86 -17.59
N ALA A 72 14.39 -4.01 -18.67
CA ALA A 72 14.21 -5.01 -19.71
C ALA A 72 14.42 -6.46 -19.20
N GLU A 73 15.44 -6.73 -18.39
CA GLU A 73 15.68 -8.08 -17.84
C GLU A 73 14.53 -8.51 -16.91
N TRP A 74 14.00 -7.57 -16.13
CA TRP A 74 12.90 -7.84 -15.19
C TRP A 74 11.52 -7.79 -15.83
N LYS A 75 11.37 -7.17 -17.00
CA LYS A 75 10.16 -7.32 -17.83
C LYS A 75 10.13 -8.67 -18.55
N THR A 76 11.29 -9.24 -18.84
CA THR A 76 11.41 -10.54 -19.52
C THR A 76 11.25 -11.69 -18.52
N CYS A 77 11.76 -11.50 -17.30
CA CYS A 77 11.55 -12.41 -16.20
C CYS A 77 10.21 -12.05 -15.57
N ALA A 78 9.16 -12.85 -15.81
CA ALA A 78 7.85 -12.71 -15.16
C ALA A 78 7.95 -13.04 -13.65
N VAL A 79 8.85 -12.37 -12.93
CA VAL A 79 9.04 -12.58 -11.50
C VAL A 79 7.79 -12.07 -10.82
N PHE A 80 7.09 -12.98 -10.17
CA PHE A 80 5.86 -12.64 -9.47
C PHE A 80 6.23 -11.75 -8.28
N TYR A 81 5.41 -10.73 -8.01
CA TYR A 81 5.57 -9.83 -6.85
C TYR A 81 5.83 -10.60 -5.54
N ARG A 82 5.25 -11.80 -5.41
CA ARG A 82 5.44 -12.71 -4.30
C ARG A 82 6.87 -13.25 -4.22
N GLU A 83 7.43 -13.73 -5.33
CA GLU A 83 8.80 -14.29 -5.38
C GLU A 83 9.84 -13.23 -5.00
N LEU A 84 9.67 -11.99 -5.47
CA LEU A 84 10.53 -10.87 -5.07
C LEU A 84 10.48 -10.63 -3.56
N LYS A 85 9.32 -10.78 -2.92
CA LYS A 85 9.22 -10.69 -1.46
C LYS A 85 9.85 -11.88 -0.75
N GLU A 86 9.74 -13.08 -1.30
CA GLU A 86 10.34 -14.30 -0.73
C GLU A 86 11.87 -14.25 -0.72
N ASN A 87 12.48 -13.49 -1.64
CA ASN A 87 13.93 -13.25 -1.65
C ASN A 87 14.44 -12.47 -0.42
N SER A 88 13.57 -11.76 0.31
CA SER A 88 13.94 -11.05 1.55
C SER A 88 14.02 -12.01 2.76
N ARG A 89 15.02 -12.91 2.75
CA ARG A 89 15.13 -14.03 3.71
C ARG A 89 15.11 -13.60 5.17
N GLU A 90 15.92 -12.62 5.55
CA GLU A 90 16.02 -12.14 6.94
C GLU A 90 14.71 -11.52 7.41
N TYR A 91 14.08 -10.68 6.57
CA TYR A 91 12.77 -10.09 6.88
C TYR A 91 11.72 -11.19 7.07
N HIS A 92 11.71 -12.20 6.21
CA HIS A 92 10.76 -13.30 6.31
C HIS A 92 10.98 -14.15 7.56
N GLN A 93 12.23 -14.43 7.93
CA GLN A 93 12.57 -15.10 9.20
C GLN A 93 12.10 -14.29 10.40
N MET A 94 12.39 -12.99 10.43
CA MET A 94 11.95 -12.11 11.51
C MET A 94 10.42 -12.02 11.58
N SER A 95 9.74 -11.90 10.44
CA SER A 95 8.28 -11.90 10.38
C SER A 95 7.70 -13.22 10.90
N LYS A 96 8.34 -14.37 10.68
CA LYS A 96 7.91 -15.67 11.23
C LYS A 96 8.07 -15.71 12.75
N ILE A 97 9.21 -15.24 13.27
CA ILE A 97 9.44 -15.16 14.72
C ILE A 97 8.39 -14.27 15.38
N LEU A 98 8.17 -13.07 14.85
CA LEU A 98 7.18 -12.12 15.36
C LEU A 98 5.78 -12.75 15.38
N LYS A 99 5.33 -13.29 14.24
CA LYS A 99 4.00 -13.89 14.10
C LYS A 99 3.85 -15.20 14.89
N GLY A 100 4.94 -15.85 15.28
CA GLY A 100 4.91 -17.02 16.17
C GLY A 100 4.91 -16.66 17.66
N SER A 101 5.28 -15.42 18.01
CA SER A 101 5.31 -14.97 19.40
C SER A 101 3.93 -14.53 19.90
N PRO A 102 3.53 -14.85 21.14
CA PRO A 102 2.42 -14.14 21.79
C PRO A 102 2.78 -12.65 21.94
N PRO A 103 1.88 -11.68 21.66
CA PRO A 103 0.44 -11.80 21.39
C PRO A 103 0.06 -11.95 19.90
N PHE A 104 1.02 -12.12 19.01
CA PHE A 104 0.83 -12.07 17.55
C PHE A 104 0.55 -13.43 16.90
N SER A 105 0.42 -14.51 17.70
CA SER A 105 0.21 -15.88 17.22
C SER A 105 -1.05 -16.08 16.37
N ASN A 106 -2.01 -15.15 16.44
CA ASN A 106 -3.25 -15.17 15.66
C ASN A 106 -3.19 -14.24 14.43
N TRP A 107 -1.99 -13.96 13.91
CA TRP A 107 -1.84 -13.13 12.72
C TRP A 107 -2.53 -13.77 11.51
N LEU A 108 -3.46 -13.05 10.87
CA LEU A 108 -4.15 -13.52 9.67
C LEU A 108 -3.15 -13.73 8.52
N LEU A 109 -3.07 -14.97 8.02
CA LEU A 109 -2.18 -15.39 6.93
C LEU A 109 -2.71 -14.95 5.56
#